data_AF-A0A3R7XTK6-F1
#
_entry.id   AF-A0A3R7XTK6-F1
#
_cell.length_a   1.000
_cell.length_b   1.000
_cell.length_c   1.000
_cell.angle_alpha   90.00
_cell.angle_beta   90.00
_cell.angle_gamma   90.00
#
_symmetry.space_group_name_H-M   'P 1'
#
loop_
_entity.id
_entity.type
_entity.pdbx_description
1 polymer ?
#
loop_
_entity_poly.entity_id
_entity_poly.type
_entity_poly.pdbx_seq_one_letter_code
_entity_poly.pdbx_strand_id
1 'polypeptide(L)'
;MTKLPVELFATFGVGLGVGLLLHKYALAASSKDAITSTKGLSIEDQQDEVRRLVRPNILKLTPYRCARDDYSEGTLLDANENSLGPPLHDDHLLRDEGLERYPCPYQIDLKTAVANLRYSLSPLSSQNYNGFVVVDEAYIDFTGSSESSLAPLVTKYRRLVVTQTLSKGFGLAGIRLGIAFGDPELIQILSNVKAPYNINKLSSKVALDALANVDRLHANVRVILDEKQKVIDALQASPYVKAVYASDSNFVLFECANAYQVYRKMAENGVVIRYRGNQHLLNDCLRATIGSPEENHRMLTMFASVSAEVQQA
;
A
#
# COMPACT_ATOMS: atom_id res chain seq x y z
N MET A 1 -10.07 1.87 24.79
CA MET A 1 -8.92 1.59 23.91
C MET A 1 -8.41 0.18 24.22
N THR A 2 -8.91 -0.82 23.50
CA THR A 2 -8.33 -2.16 23.49
C THR A 2 -6.95 -2.06 22.85
N LYS A 3 -5.89 -2.38 23.61
CA LYS A 3 -4.51 -2.37 23.12
C LYS A 3 -4.38 -3.40 21.99
N LEU A 4 -3.72 -3.03 20.89
CA LEU A 4 -3.40 -3.97 19.80
C LEU A 4 -2.53 -5.11 20.37
N PRO A 5 -2.85 -6.38 20.11
CA PRO A 5 -1.92 -7.48 20.40
C PRO A 5 -0.72 -7.38 19.45
N VAL A 6 0.48 -7.24 20.00
CA VAL A 6 1.75 -7.04 19.26
C VAL A 6 2.76 -8.09 19.69
N GLU A 7 3.43 -8.74 18.75
CA GLU A 7 4.54 -9.68 19.00
C GLU A 7 5.83 -9.16 18.38
N LEU A 8 6.95 -9.24 19.11
CA LEU A 8 8.28 -8.85 18.64
C LEU A 8 9.16 -10.08 18.38
N PHE A 9 9.91 -10.07 17.27
CA PHE A 9 10.84 -11.14 16.90
C PHE A 9 12.19 -10.64 16.39
N ALA A 10 13.27 -11.36 16.72
CA ALA A 10 14.59 -11.09 16.16
C ALA A 10 14.74 -11.72 14.77
N THR A 11 15.14 -10.92 13.79
CA THR A 11 15.04 -11.27 12.38
C THR A 11 16.22 -12.13 11.91
N PHE A 12 16.06 -13.46 11.91
CA PHE A 12 16.61 -14.32 10.86
C PHE A 12 15.47 -14.58 9.85
N GLY A 13 15.57 -13.94 8.67
CA GLY A 13 14.78 -14.17 7.46
C GLY A 13 13.30 -14.55 7.62
N VAL A 14 12.39 -13.61 7.33
CA VAL A 14 11.01 -13.92 6.89
C VAL A 14 11.02 -14.55 5.48
N GLY A 15 12.01 -15.40 5.18
CA GLY A 15 12.31 -15.89 3.84
C GLY A 15 11.95 -17.36 3.58
N LEU A 16 11.66 -18.18 4.60
CA LEU A 16 11.37 -19.61 4.36
C LEU A 16 10.59 -20.35 5.49
N GLY A 17 10.09 -19.66 6.51
CA GLY A 17 9.69 -20.30 7.77
C GLY A 17 8.19 -20.40 8.10
N VAL A 18 7.26 -19.87 7.28
CA VAL A 18 5.81 -19.88 7.60
C VAL A 18 5.04 -20.96 6.81
N GLY A 19 5.75 -21.78 6.02
CA GLY A 19 5.14 -22.68 5.03
C GLY A 19 4.65 -24.06 5.50
N LEU A 20 4.81 -24.50 6.76
CA LEU A 20 4.59 -25.92 7.09
C LEU A 20 3.78 -26.27 8.35
N LEU A 21 3.23 -25.33 9.12
CA LEU A 21 2.72 -25.63 10.48
C LEU A 21 1.19 -25.61 10.69
N LEU A 22 0.39 -25.31 9.67
CA LEU A 22 -1.02 -24.93 9.90
C LEU A 22 -2.09 -25.97 9.51
N HIS A 23 -1.72 -27.22 9.25
CA HIS A 23 -2.71 -28.24 8.85
C HIS A 23 -3.40 -28.98 10.02
N LYS A 24 -2.97 -28.82 11.29
CA LYS A 24 -3.40 -29.73 12.37
C LYS A 24 -4.31 -29.19 13.47
N TYR A 25 -4.69 -27.92 13.50
CA TYR A 25 -5.43 -27.35 14.66
C TYR A 25 -6.86 -26.89 14.36
N ALA A 26 -7.44 -27.22 13.21
CA ALA A 26 -8.80 -26.81 12.83
C ALA A 26 -9.95 -27.59 13.49
N LEU A 27 -9.72 -28.33 14.58
CA LEU A 27 -10.74 -29.17 15.23
C LEU A 27 -10.75 -29.01 16.75
N ALA A 28 -11.04 -27.82 17.27
CA ALA A 28 -11.59 -27.66 18.63
C ALA A 28 -11.81 -26.17 18.94
N ALA A 29 -12.94 -25.60 18.52
CA ALA A 29 -13.46 -24.38 19.14
C ALA A 29 -14.95 -24.21 18.82
N SER A 30 -15.78 -25.04 19.46
CA SER A 30 -17.19 -24.75 19.65
C SER A 30 -17.41 -24.43 21.12
N SER A 31 -17.65 -23.17 21.45
CA SER A 31 -18.72 -22.74 22.35
C SER A 31 -18.72 -21.22 22.49
N LYS A 32 -19.93 -20.68 22.48
CA LYS A 32 -20.28 -19.26 22.53
C LYS A 32 -20.22 -18.75 23.97
N ASP A 33 -19.85 -17.49 24.17
CA ASP A 33 -20.75 -16.43 24.65
C ASP A 33 -19.98 -15.21 25.17
N ALA A 34 -20.61 -14.05 24.93
CA ALA A 34 -20.47 -12.74 25.61
C ALA A 34 -20.04 -11.57 24.71
N ILE A 35 -21.07 -10.89 24.21
CA ILE A 35 -21.11 -9.57 23.58
C ILE A 35 -21.18 -8.49 24.68
N THR A 36 -20.81 -7.26 24.31
CA THR A 36 -20.99 -5.91 24.94
C THR A 36 -19.70 -5.33 25.57
N SER A 37 -19.27 -4.07 25.35
CA SER A 37 -19.90 -2.88 24.78
C SER A 37 -18.87 -1.91 24.15
N THR A 38 -19.28 -1.26 23.07
CA THR A 38 -18.62 -0.17 22.32
C THR A 38 -18.64 1.20 23.01
N LYS A 39 -17.62 2.03 22.77
CA LYS A 39 -17.74 3.50 22.67
C LYS A 39 -16.82 4.00 21.55
N GLY A 40 -17.40 4.48 20.45
CA GLY A 40 -16.73 5.07 19.29
C GLY A 40 -16.86 6.60 19.27
N LEU A 41 -15.94 7.25 18.56
CA LEU A 41 -15.93 8.69 18.27
C LEU A 41 -17.12 9.08 17.38
N SER A 42 -17.53 10.34 17.48
CA SER A 42 -18.72 10.84 16.81
C SER A 42 -18.45 11.09 15.31
N ILE A 43 -19.50 11.03 14.49
CA ILE A 43 -19.44 11.23 13.03
C ILE A 43 -18.93 12.64 12.67
N GLU A 44 -19.13 13.62 13.56
CA GLU A 44 -18.68 15.00 13.39
C GLU A 44 -17.15 15.11 13.40
N ASP A 45 -16.48 14.31 14.23
CA ASP A 45 -15.01 14.28 14.35
C ASP A 45 -14.34 13.78 13.05
N GLN A 46 -15.01 12.88 12.31
CA GLN A 46 -14.50 12.34 11.04
C GLN A 46 -14.64 13.32 9.88
N GLN A 47 -15.67 14.17 9.88
CA GLN A 47 -15.89 15.16 8.82
C GLN A 47 -14.85 16.28 8.85
N ASP A 48 -14.41 16.69 10.04
CA ASP A 48 -13.40 17.73 10.21
C ASP A 48 -11.99 17.29 9.82
N GLU A 49 -11.70 16.00 9.92
CA GLU A 49 -10.44 15.43 9.45
C GLU A 49 -10.33 15.45 7.92
N VAL A 50 -11.40 15.07 7.21
CA VAL A 50 -11.46 15.13 5.75
C VAL A 50 -11.30 16.57 5.26
N ARG A 51 -11.93 17.54 5.92
CA ARG A 51 -11.79 18.97 5.58
C ARG A 51 -10.39 19.51 5.78
N ARG A 52 -9.58 18.90 6.65
CA ARG A 52 -8.20 19.31 6.89
C ARG A 52 -7.24 18.83 5.79
N LEU A 53 -7.56 17.71 5.14
CA LEU A 53 -6.70 17.03 4.17
C LEU A 53 -6.94 17.45 2.71
N VAL A 54 -8.07 18.08 2.43
CA VAL A 54 -8.45 18.51 1.07
C VAL A 54 -7.97 19.94 0.81
N ARG A 55 -7.44 20.21 -0.40
CA ARG A 55 -6.94 21.55 -0.77
C ARG A 55 -8.07 22.60 -0.67
N PRO A 56 -7.82 23.83 -0.18
CA PRO A 56 -8.88 24.83 0.05
C PRO A 56 -9.72 25.18 -1.19
N ASN A 57 -9.11 25.15 -2.37
CA ASN A 57 -9.76 25.36 -3.66
C ASN A 57 -10.62 24.17 -4.11
N ILE A 58 -10.33 22.95 -3.65
CA ILE A 58 -11.17 21.76 -3.87
C ILE A 58 -12.33 21.73 -2.87
N LEU A 59 -12.10 22.11 -1.61
CA LEU A 59 -13.15 22.25 -0.58
C LEU A 59 -14.23 23.28 -0.93
N LYS A 60 -13.86 24.30 -1.71
CA LYS A 60 -14.77 25.34 -2.17
C LYS A 60 -15.59 24.94 -3.41
N LEU A 61 -15.30 23.80 -4.03
CA LEU A 61 -16.09 23.32 -5.15
C LEU A 61 -17.44 22.82 -4.63
N THR A 62 -18.51 23.46 -5.08
CA THR A 62 -19.86 22.90 -4.93
C THR A 62 -20.05 21.79 -5.94
N PRO A 63 -20.49 20.58 -5.53
CA PRO A 63 -20.84 19.53 -6.47
C PRO A 63 -21.83 20.05 -7.52
N TYR A 64 -21.68 19.57 -8.75
CA TYR A 64 -22.69 19.79 -9.78
C TYR A 64 -24.03 19.24 -9.26
N ARG A 65 -25.05 20.11 -9.26
CA ARG A 65 -26.38 19.82 -8.73
C ARG A 65 -27.34 19.71 -9.90
N CYS A 66 -28.11 18.64 -9.96
CA CYS A 66 -29.13 18.41 -11.00
C CYS A 66 -30.52 18.30 -10.37
N ALA A 67 -31.61 18.45 -11.13
CA ALA A 67 -32.95 18.38 -10.52
C ALA A 67 -33.25 17.02 -9.88
N ARG A 68 -32.52 15.97 -10.29
CA ARG A 68 -32.61 14.63 -9.67
C ARG A 68 -32.09 14.59 -8.22
N ASP A 69 -31.40 15.63 -7.74
CA ASP A 69 -31.01 15.76 -6.33
C ASP A 69 -32.20 16.13 -5.42
N ASP A 70 -33.16 16.88 -5.95
CA ASP A 70 -34.29 17.42 -5.17
C ASP A 70 -35.59 16.64 -5.41
N TYR A 71 -35.68 15.89 -6.52
CA TYR A 71 -36.89 15.15 -6.92
C TYR A 71 -36.53 13.77 -7.48
N SER A 72 -36.90 12.71 -6.76
CA SER A 72 -36.70 11.31 -7.20
C SER A 72 -37.77 10.83 -8.20
N GLU A 73 -38.91 11.51 -8.28
CA GLU A 73 -40.07 11.16 -9.11
C GLU A 73 -40.72 12.43 -9.70
N GLY A 74 -41.33 12.30 -10.89
CA GLY A 74 -42.03 13.38 -11.60
C GLY A 74 -41.53 13.65 -13.01
N THR A 75 -42.20 14.54 -13.74
CA THR A 75 -41.77 15.00 -15.08
C THR A 75 -40.69 16.07 -14.93
N LEU A 76 -39.43 15.67 -15.08
CA LEU A 76 -38.27 16.56 -15.00
C LEU A 76 -37.93 17.08 -16.41
N LEU A 77 -38.02 18.40 -16.60
CA LEU A 77 -37.68 19.11 -17.84
C LEU A 77 -36.47 20.03 -17.63
N ASP A 78 -35.51 19.60 -16.80
CA ASP A 78 -34.33 20.38 -16.40
C ASP A 78 -33.11 20.18 -17.34
N ALA A 79 -33.17 19.16 -18.20
CA ALA A 79 -32.15 18.86 -19.19
C ALA A 79 -32.62 19.28 -20.60
N ASN A 80 -31.70 19.85 -21.39
CA ASN A 80 -31.95 20.31 -22.76
C ASN A 80 -31.99 19.15 -23.77
N GLU A 81 -32.79 18.12 -23.49
CA GLU A 81 -32.88 16.87 -24.25
C GLU A 81 -34.08 16.86 -25.22
N ASN A 82 -34.00 16.03 -26.27
CA ASN A 82 -35.14 15.76 -27.15
C ASN A 82 -36.12 14.79 -26.48
N SER A 83 -37.24 15.28 -25.96
CA SER A 83 -38.22 14.46 -25.24
C SER A 83 -39.02 13.46 -26.10
N LEU A 84 -38.85 13.44 -27.42
CA LEU A 84 -39.59 12.56 -28.34
C LEU A 84 -38.91 11.19 -28.57
N GLY A 85 -37.83 10.90 -27.85
CA GLY A 85 -37.11 9.65 -28.01
C GLY A 85 -36.03 9.71 -29.11
N PRO A 86 -35.18 8.68 -29.19
CA PRO A 86 -34.16 8.58 -30.23
C PRO A 86 -34.80 8.38 -31.62
N PRO A 87 -34.15 8.76 -32.75
CA PRO A 87 -34.69 8.55 -34.10
C PRO A 87 -34.49 7.09 -34.55
N LEU A 88 -35.09 6.15 -33.84
CA LEU A 88 -35.03 4.70 -34.10
C LEU A 88 -36.37 4.19 -34.63
N HIS A 89 -36.35 3.14 -35.46
CA HIS A 89 -37.55 2.45 -35.91
C HIS A 89 -38.27 1.74 -34.75
N ASP A 90 -39.59 1.56 -34.90
CA ASP A 90 -40.45 1.00 -33.85
C ASP A 90 -40.11 -0.45 -33.47
N ASP A 91 -39.42 -1.18 -34.35
CA ASP A 91 -38.95 -2.55 -34.11
C ASP A 91 -37.58 -2.62 -33.42
N HIS A 92 -36.94 -1.48 -33.15
CA HIS A 92 -35.61 -1.44 -32.58
C HIS A 92 -35.63 -1.76 -31.08
N LEU A 93 -34.83 -2.75 -30.65
CA LEU A 93 -34.80 -3.28 -29.27
C LEU A 93 -34.53 -2.23 -28.17
N LEU A 94 -33.87 -1.13 -28.52
CA LEU A 94 -33.54 -0.04 -27.59
C LEU A 94 -34.49 1.16 -27.68
N ARG A 95 -35.60 1.05 -28.42
CA ARG A 95 -36.54 2.16 -28.67
C ARG A 95 -37.12 2.71 -27.37
N ASP A 96 -37.50 1.83 -26.46
CA ASP A 96 -38.23 2.15 -25.22
C ASP A 96 -37.32 2.18 -23.97
N GLU A 97 -36.00 2.19 -24.16
CA GLU A 97 -35.01 2.16 -23.06
C GLU A 97 -34.73 3.55 -22.45
N GLY A 98 -35.49 4.58 -22.82
CA GLY A 98 -35.35 5.93 -22.28
C GLY A 98 -34.04 6.64 -22.65
N LEU A 99 -33.48 6.32 -23.83
CA LEU A 99 -32.20 6.84 -24.33
C LEU A 99 -32.18 8.37 -24.52
N GLU A 100 -33.35 8.98 -24.60
CA GLU A 100 -33.54 10.41 -24.66
C GLU A 100 -33.29 11.13 -23.33
N ARG A 101 -33.07 10.40 -22.24
CA ARG A 101 -32.79 10.94 -20.92
C ARG A 101 -31.36 10.64 -20.48
N TYR A 102 -30.65 11.64 -19.96
CA TYR A 102 -29.35 11.41 -19.33
C TYR A 102 -29.51 10.47 -18.11
N PRO A 103 -28.60 9.50 -17.95
CA PRO A 103 -28.59 8.65 -16.77
C PRO A 103 -28.30 9.49 -15.53
N CYS A 104 -28.74 9.02 -14.36
CA CYS A 104 -28.35 9.64 -13.10
C CYS A 104 -26.81 9.75 -13.02
N PRO A 105 -26.23 10.96 -12.83
CA PRO A 105 -24.78 11.15 -12.85
C PRO A 105 -24.07 10.41 -11.72
N TYR A 106 -24.79 10.08 -10.64
CA TYR A 106 -24.21 9.38 -9.50
C TYR A 106 -24.03 7.88 -9.73
N GLN A 107 -24.83 7.26 -10.62
CA GLN A 107 -24.74 5.84 -11.00
C GLN A 107 -24.59 4.90 -9.79
N ILE A 108 -25.44 5.10 -8.77
CA ILE A 108 -25.30 4.46 -7.45
C ILE A 108 -25.35 2.93 -7.57
N ASP A 109 -26.27 2.38 -8.36
CA ASP A 109 -26.44 0.94 -8.51
C ASP A 109 -25.23 0.29 -9.18
N LEU A 110 -24.67 0.92 -10.22
CA LEU A 110 -23.47 0.43 -10.91
C LEU A 110 -22.24 0.47 -9.99
N LYS A 111 -22.04 1.58 -9.28
CA LYS A 111 -20.95 1.70 -8.29
C LYS A 111 -21.09 0.67 -7.18
N THR A 112 -22.32 0.42 -6.72
CA THR A 112 -22.65 -0.60 -5.71
C THR A 112 -22.36 -2.01 -6.22
N ALA A 113 -22.73 -2.33 -7.45
CA ALA A 113 -22.45 -3.63 -8.06
C ALA A 113 -20.95 -3.87 -8.24
N VAL A 114 -20.18 -2.87 -8.70
CA VAL A 114 -18.71 -2.95 -8.81
C VAL A 114 -18.06 -3.09 -7.43
N ALA A 115 -18.52 -2.33 -6.43
CA ALA A 115 -18.05 -2.45 -5.06
C ALA A 115 -18.31 -3.85 -4.50
N ASN A 116 -19.52 -4.38 -4.67
CA ASN A 116 -19.91 -5.72 -4.23
C ASN A 116 -19.08 -6.83 -4.91
N LEU A 117 -18.84 -6.71 -6.22
CA LEU A 117 -17.95 -7.62 -6.96
C LEU A 117 -16.55 -7.62 -6.35
N ARG A 118 -15.98 -6.45 -6.04
CA ARG A 118 -14.64 -6.34 -5.45
C ARG A 118 -14.62 -6.78 -3.98
N TYR A 119 -15.71 -6.61 -3.24
CA TYR A 119 -15.86 -7.03 -1.84
C TYR A 119 -15.94 -8.57 -1.70
N SER A 120 -16.63 -9.25 -2.62
CA SER A 120 -16.75 -10.72 -2.66
C SER A 120 -15.43 -11.47 -2.95
N LEU A 121 -14.40 -10.77 -3.43
CA LEU A 121 -13.10 -11.34 -3.79
C LEU A 121 -12.06 -11.23 -2.66
N SER A 122 -12.40 -10.59 -1.53
CA SER A 122 -11.46 -10.47 -0.42
C SER A 122 -11.28 -11.83 0.28
N PRO A 123 -10.07 -12.42 0.30
CA PRO A 123 -9.80 -13.66 1.02
C PRO A 123 -10.04 -13.54 2.53
N LEU A 124 -10.04 -12.31 3.07
CA LEU A 124 -10.34 -12.03 4.48
C LEU A 124 -11.83 -12.20 4.81
N SER A 125 -12.72 -12.05 3.83
CA SER A 125 -14.18 -12.13 4.00
C SER A 125 -14.80 -13.38 3.36
N SER A 126 -14.02 -14.11 2.54
CA SER A 126 -14.45 -15.33 1.90
C SER A 126 -14.59 -16.49 2.91
N GLN A 127 -15.76 -17.13 2.91
CA GLN A 127 -16.01 -18.39 3.64
C GLN A 127 -15.26 -19.58 3.02
N ASN A 128 -14.81 -19.47 1.77
CA ASN A 128 -14.18 -20.57 1.03
C ASN A 128 -12.65 -20.57 1.14
N TYR A 129 -12.03 -19.49 1.59
CA TYR A 129 -10.60 -19.42 1.83
C TYR A 129 -10.29 -19.75 3.29
N ASN A 130 -9.43 -20.73 3.55
CA ASN A 130 -9.08 -21.21 4.90
C ASN A 130 -7.62 -20.93 5.31
N GLY A 131 -6.91 -20.07 4.57
CA GLY A 131 -5.52 -19.70 4.87
C GLY A 131 -5.37 -18.42 5.69
N PHE A 132 -4.14 -18.11 6.09
CA PHE A 132 -3.77 -16.80 6.62
C PHE A 132 -3.35 -15.87 5.49
N VAL A 133 -3.74 -14.61 5.59
CA VAL A 133 -3.24 -13.52 4.75
C VAL A 133 -2.16 -12.81 5.54
N VAL A 134 -0.93 -12.83 5.03
CA VAL A 134 0.20 -12.13 5.63
C VAL A 134 0.55 -10.92 4.77
N VAL A 135 0.54 -9.73 5.37
CA VAL A 135 0.89 -8.47 4.73
C VAL A 135 2.24 -8.00 5.27
N ASP A 136 3.23 -7.91 4.39
CA ASP A 136 4.56 -7.40 4.74
C ASP A 136 4.60 -5.87 4.58
N GLU A 137 4.58 -5.18 5.71
CA GLU A 137 4.64 -3.73 5.85
C GLU A 137 6.04 -3.23 6.22
N ALA A 138 7.11 -3.93 5.79
CA ALA A 138 8.48 -3.50 6.06
C ALA A 138 8.83 -2.07 5.58
N TYR A 139 8.06 -1.50 4.65
CA TYR A 139 8.27 -0.17 4.08
C TYR A 139 7.12 0.81 4.37
N ILE A 140 6.20 0.46 5.27
CA ILE A 140 4.98 1.27 5.53
C ILE A 140 5.27 2.70 5.98
N ASP A 141 6.39 2.90 6.69
CA ASP A 141 6.85 4.19 7.20
C ASP A 141 7.05 5.25 6.08
N PHE A 142 7.21 4.84 4.82
CA PHE A 142 7.48 5.73 3.68
C PHE A 142 6.21 6.17 2.92
N THR A 143 5.02 5.67 3.28
CA THR A 143 3.78 5.91 2.51
C THR A 143 3.17 7.29 2.71
N GLY A 144 3.71 8.11 3.62
CA GLY A 144 3.27 9.50 3.84
C GLY A 144 1.91 9.67 4.54
N SER A 145 1.19 8.58 4.80
CA SER A 145 -0.09 8.55 5.52
C SER A 145 -0.09 7.46 6.59
N SER A 146 -0.52 7.81 7.81
CA SER A 146 -0.71 6.87 8.91
C SER A 146 -1.83 5.87 8.66
N GLU A 147 -2.77 6.20 7.78
CA GLU A 147 -3.96 5.38 7.45
C GLU A 147 -3.65 4.25 6.46
N SER A 148 -2.42 4.18 5.94
CA SER A 148 -2.03 3.16 4.96
C SER A 148 -1.83 1.77 5.59
N SER A 149 -1.57 1.70 6.90
CA SER A 149 -1.29 0.42 7.57
C SER A 149 -2.55 -0.39 7.80
N LEU A 150 -2.50 -1.68 7.48
CA LEU A 150 -3.53 -2.65 7.77
C LEU A 150 -3.40 -3.24 9.18
N ALA A 151 -2.36 -2.88 9.95
CA ALA A 151 -2.16 -3.38 11.31
C ALA A 151 -3.39 -3.19 12.22
N PRO A 152 -4.17 -2.09 12.18
CA PRO A 152 -5.40 -1.97 12.97
C PRO A 152 -6.47 -3.03 12.61
N LEU A 153 -6.49 -3.49 11.35
CA LEU A 153 -7.49 -4.44 10.86
C LEU A 153 -7.30 -5.87 11.39
N VAL A 154 -6.16 -6.20 12.01
CA VAL A 154 -5.97 -7.52 12.65
C VAL A 154 -6.97 -7.76 13.77
N THR A 155 -7.51 -6.69 14.37
CA THR A 155 -8.59 -6.77 15.37
C THR A 155 -9.94 -7.18 14.78
N LYS A 156 -10.11 -7.01 13.46
CA LYS A 156 -11.33 -7.34 12.72
C LYS A 156 -11.23 -8.70 12.02
N TYR A 157 -10.05 -9.07 11.53
CA TYR A 157 -9.86 -10.27 10.74
C TYR A 157 -8.86 -11.23 11.40
N ARG A 158 -9.36 -12.30 12.02
CA ARG A 158 -8.52 -13.29 12.75
C ARG A 158 -7.41 -13.95 11.91
N ARG A 159 -7.60 -14.00 10.59
CA ARG A 159 -6.67 -14.62 9.64
C ARG A 159 -5.71 -13.63 8.97
N LEU A 160 -5.75 -12.36 9.39
CA LEU A 160 -4.82 -11.33 8.93
C LEU A 160 -3.62 -11.27 9.87
N VAL A 161 -2.42 -11.32 9.28
CA VAL A 161 -1.15 -11.04 9.95
C VAL A 161 -0.51 -9.87 9.24
N VAL A 162 -0.05 -8.89 10.00
CA VAL A 162 0.71 -7.75 9.46
C VAL A 162 2.10 -7.76 10.08
N THR A 163 3.15 -7.70 9.26
CA THR A 163 4.54 -7.67 9.74
C THR A 163 5.19 -6.32 9.48
N GLN A 164 5.90 -5.80 10.46
CA GLN A 164 6.65 -4.54 10.36
C GLN A 164 8.10 -4.72 10.86
N THR A 165 8.95 -3.73 10.66
CA THR A 165 10.34 -3.78 11.13
C THR A 165 10.89 -2.39 11.45
N LEU A 166 11.81 -2.33 12.42
CA LEU A 166 12.62 -1.13 12.67
C LEU A 166 13.84 -1.04 11.73
N SER A 167 13.98 -1.97 10.78
CA SER A 167 15.17 -2.02 9.92
C SER A 167 15.18 -0.95 8.82
N LYS A 168 14.02 -0.44 8.41
CA LYS A 168 13.87 0.41 7.22
C LYS A 168 13.64 1.87 7.61
N GLY A 169 12.40 2.29 7.84
CA GLY A 169 12.08 3.68 8.19
C GLY A 169 12.90 4.18 9.38
N PHE A 170 12.95 3.39 10.46
CA PHE A 170 13.71 3.69 11.66
C PHE A 170 15.24 3.65 11.48
N GLY A 171 15.77 3.09 10.39
CA GLY A 171 17.22 3.01 10.15
C GLY A 171 17.97 2.06 11.10
N LEU A 172 17.28 1.18 11.82
CA LEU A 172 17.87 0.29 12.84
C LEU A 172 18.07 -1.13 12.34
N ALA A 173 18.54 -1.30 11.09
CA ALA A 173 18.76 -2.63 10.53
C ALA A 173 19.68 -3.50 11.39
N GLY A 174 20.66 -2.90 12.08
CA GLY A 174 21.63 -3.60 12.92
C GLY A 174 21.06 -4.23 14.19
N ILE A 175 19.95 -3.73 14.73
CA ILE A 175 19.38 -4.28 15.99
C ILE A 175 18.56 -5.56 15.77
N ARG A 176 18.29 -5.90 14.50
CA ARG A 176 17.57 -7.11 14.07
C ARG A 176 16.18 -7.28 14.69
N LEU A 177 15.35 -6.24 14.69
CA LEU A 177 14.01 -6.29 15.30
C LEU A 177 12.89 -6.20 14.26
N GLY A 178 12.02 -7.21 14.26
CA GLY A 178 10.77 -7.30 13.51
C GLY A 178 9.57 -7.41 14.44
N ILE A 179 8.39 -7.12 13.89
CA ILE A 179 7.11 -7.02 14.61
C ILE A 179 6.07 -7.79 13.81
N ALA A 180 5.21 -8.56 14.49
CA ALA A 180 4.02 -9.17 13.92
C ALA A 180 2.79 -8.73 14.73
N PHE A 181 1.76 -8.30 14.02
CA PHE A 181 0.42 -8.03 14.53
C PHE A 181 -0.51 -9.13 14.02
N GLY A 182 -1.40 -9.62 14.88
CA GLY A 182 -2.31 -10.71 14.53
C GLY A 182 -3.28 -11.03 15.65
N ASP A 183 -4.16 -11.99 15.42
CA ASP A 183 -5.08 -12.50 16.44
C ASP A 183 -4.32 -13.03 17.68
N PRO A 184 -4.77 -12.75 18.92
CA PRO A 184 -4.09 -13.21 20.12
C PRO A 184 -3.82 -14.72 20.19
N GLU A 185 -4.72 -15.56 19.68
CA GLU A 185 -4.53 -17.02 19.66
C GLU A 185 -3.39 -17.39 18.69
N LEU A 186 -3.33 -16.74 17.53
CA LEU A 186 -2.25 -16.91 16.57
C LEU A 186 -0.92 -16.42 17.14
N ILE A 187 -0.90 -15.23 17.75
CA ILE A 187 0.30 -14.68 18.38
C ILE A 187 0.84 -15.64 19.44
N GLN A 188 -0.03 -16.21 20.29
CA GLN A 188 0.36 -17.20 21.27
C GLN A 188 1.01 -18.43 20.62
N ILE A 189 0.46 -18.94 19.52
CA ILE A 189 1.05 -20.06 18.76
C ILE A 189 2.43 -19.69 18.22
N LEU A 190 2.60 -18.49 17.67
CA LEU A 190 3.89 -17.99 17.19
C LEU A 190 4.91 -17.85 18.33
N SER A 191 4.48 -17.40 19.51
CA SER A 191 5.34 -17.31 20.69
C SER A 191 5.80 -18.69 21.17
N ASN A 192 4.98 -19.73 21.04
CA ASN A 192 5.32 -21.09 21.46
C ASN A 192 6.47 -21.71 20.66
N VAL A 193 6.64 -21.32 19.39
CA VAL A 193 7.74 -21.80 18.52
C VAL A 193 8.97 -20.89 18.56
N LYS A 194 8.89 -19.77 19.27
CA LYS A 194 9.95 -18.77 19.37
C LYS A 194 11.03 -19.22 20.33
N ALA A 195 12.29 -19.00 19.97
CA ALA A 195 13.40 -19.24 20.89
C ALA A 195 13.25 -18.37 22.16
N PRO A 196 13.57 -18.89 23.35
CA PRO A 196 13.59 -18.09 24.57
C PRO A 196 14.63 -16.97 24.43
N TYR A 197 14.32 -15.78 24.97
CA TYR A 197 15.20 -14.60 24.96
C TYR A 197 15.69 -14.18 23.56
N ASN A 198 14.84 -14.30 22.54
CA ASN A 198 15.21 -13.99 21.17
C ASN A 198 15.55 -12.51 20.92
N ILE A 199 15.12 -11.58 21.78
CA ILE A 199 15.46 -10.16 21.70
C ILE A 199 16.45 -9.83 22.82
N ASN A 200 17.65 -9.41 22.44
CA ASN A 200 18.67 -9.00 23.41
C ASN A 200 18.34 -7.62 24.02
N LYS A 201 18.90 -7.35 25.20
CA LYS A 201 18.64 -6.13 25.98
C LYS A 201 19.02 -4.84 25.23
N LEU A 202 20.08 -4.86 24.41
CA LEU A 202 20.51 -3.68 23.63
C LEU A 202 19.50 -3.37 22.53
N SER A 203 19.04 -4.38 21.78
CA SER A 203 18.02 -4.20 20.75
C SER A 203 16.71 -3.67 21.34
N SER A 204 16.28 -4.20 22.49
CA SER A 204 15.08 -3.71 23.17
C SER A 204 15.23 -2.25 23.63
N LYS A 205 16.37 -1.89 24.26
CA LYS A 205 16.63 -0.52 24.69
C LYS A 205 16.65 0.46 23.52
N VAL A 206 17.41 0.17 22.46
CA VAL A 206 17.52 1.06 21.29
C VAL A 206 16.18 1.22 20.59
N ALA A 207 15.38 0.14 20.51
CA ALA A 207 14.03 0.22 19.96
C ALA A 207 13.11 1.15 20.78
N LEU A 208 13.13 1.04 22.11
CA LEU A 208 12.36 1.94 22.99
C LEU A 208 12.79 3.40 22.83
N ASP A 209 14.10 3.65 22.84
CA ASP A 209 14.65 5.01 22.68
C ASP A 209 14.26 5.61 21.31
N ALA A 210 14.22 4.80 20.25
CA ALA A 210 13.82 5.23 18.91
C ALA A 210 12.31 5.45 18.78
N LEU A 211 11.48 4.59 19.38
CA LEU A 211 10.02 4.74 19.42
C LEU A 211 9.59 5.97 20.25
N ALA A 212 10.41 6.42 21.20
CA ALA A 212 10.21 7.67 21.91
C ALA A 212 10.56 8.92 21.09
N ASN A 213 11.18 8.77 19.90
CA ASN A 213 11.67 9.87 19.06
C ASN A 213 11.17 9.75 17.61
N VAL A 214 9.85 9.55 17.45
CA VAL A 214 9.19 9.43 16.15
C VAL A 214 9.29 10.69 15.28
N ASP A 215 9.47 11.86 15.89
CA ASP A 215 9.65 13.11 15.13
C ASP A 215 10.93 13.09 14.29
N ARG A 216 12.01 12.50 14.83
CA ARG A 216 13.26 12.30 14.09
C ARG A 216 13.09 11.28 12.96
N LEU A 217 12.33 10.21 13.19
CA LEU A 217 11.94 9.28 12.13
C LEU A 217 11.22 10.03 10.99
N HIS A 218 10.18 10.80 11.31
CA HIS A 218 9.40 11.54 10.31
C HIS A 218 10.25 12.58 9.57
N ALA A 219 11.19 13.25 10.26
CA ALA A 219 12.13 14.16 9.63
C ALA A 219 13.04 13.44 8.62
N ASN A 220 13.62 12.29 9.01
CA ASN A 220 14.46 11.49 8.12
C ASN A 220 13.67 10.95 6.91
N VAL A 221 12.46 10.45 7.13
CA VAL A 221 11.58 9.94 6.07
C VAL A 221 11.26 11.04 5.07
N ARG A 222 10.94 12.27 5.53
CA ARG A 222 10.69 13.41 4.62
C ARG A 222 11.88 13.68 3.71
N VAL A 223 13.09 13.73 4.25
CA VAL A 223 14.31 13.91 3.45
C VAL A 223 14.46 12.78 2.41
N ILE A 224 14.24 11.53 2.80
CA ILE A 224 14.30 10.39 1.88
C ILE A 224 13.25 10.51 0.77
N LEU A 225 12.02 10.95 1.08
CA LEU A 225 10.96 11.12 0.08
C LEU A 225 11.25 12.27 -0.88
N ASP A 226 11.78 13.39 -0.38
CA ASP A 226 12.20 14.53 -1.20
C ASP A 226 13.34 14.14 -2.15
N GLU A 227 14.34 13.41 -1.64
CA GLU A 227 15.44 12.87 -2.45
C GLU A 227 14.97 11.81 -3.46
N LYS A 228 14.00 10.97 -3.07
CA LYS A 228 13.38 10.00 -3.97
C LYS A 228 12.76 10.68 -5.18
N GLN A 229 12.05 11.79 -4.97
CA GLN A 229 11.44 12.54 -6.06
C GLN A 229 12.52 13.08 -7.02
N LYS A 230 13.60 13.68 -6.49
CA LYS A 230 14.72 14.16 -7.32
C LYS A 230 15.37 13.05 -8.14
N VAL A 231 15.55 11.86 -7.55
CA VAL A 231 16.09 10.69 -8.25
C VAL A 231 15.13 10.20 -9.34
N ILE A 232 13.82 10.15 -9.06
CA ILE A 232 12.81 9.80 -10.06
C ILE A 232 12.85 10.77 -11.24
N ASP A 233 12.85 12.08 -10.97
CA ASP A 233 12.85 13.12 -12.01
C ASP A 233 14.13 13.00 -12.88
N ALA A 234 15.29 12.78 -12.26
CA ALA A 234 16.55 12.61 -12.97
C ALA A 234 16.60 11.33 -13.82
N LEU A 235 16.04 10.22 -13.32
CA LEU A 235 15.94 8.97 -14.08
C LEU A 235 14.96 9.13 -15.25
N GLN A 236 13.82 9.79 -15.05
CA GLN A 236 12.84 10.04 -16.11
C GLN A 236 13.39 10.95 -17.21
N ALA A 237 14.25 11.90 -16.87
CA ALA A 237 14.92 12.77 -17.83
C ALA A 237 16.10 12.09 -18.55
N SER A 238 16.54 10.91 -18.11
CA SER A 238 17.67 10.20 -18.68
C SER A 238 17.30 9.53 -20.01
N PRO A 239 18.09 9.72 -21.10
CA PRO A 239 17.83 9.03 -22.37
C PRO A 239 18.06 7.52 -22.30
N TYR A 240 18.68 7.03 -21.22
CA TYR A 240 19.01 5.61 -21.04
C TYR A 240 17.93 4.83 -20.28
N VAL A 241 16.94 5.52 -19.73
CA VAL A 241 15.85 4.92 -18.95
C VAL A 241 14.61 4.82 -19.82
N LYS A 242 14.03 3.63 -19.89
CA LYS A 242 12.81 3.36 -20.64
C LYS A 242 11.55 3.62 -19.81
N ALA A 243 11.59 3.26 -18.53
CA ALA A 243 10.46 3.45 -17.62
C ALA A 243 10.95 3.61 -16.18
N VAL A 244 10.25 4.43 -15.40
CA VAL A 244 10.41 4.53 -13.94
C VAL A 244 9.07 4.18 -13.31
N TYR A 245 9.08 3.24 -12.37
CA TYR A 245 7.87 2.72 -11.73
C TYR A 245 7.55 3.48 -10.44
N ALA A 246 6.26 3.70 -10.18
CA ALA A 246 5.79 4.33 -8.95
C ALA A 246 6.26 3.56 -7.71
N SER A 247 6.56 4.30 -6.63
CA SER A 247 7.11 3.70 -5.41
C SER A 247 6.70 4.46 -4.16
N ASP A 248 6.05 3.76 -3.23
CA ASP A 248 5.73 4.21 -1.88
C ASP A 248 6.70 3.61 -0.85
N SER A 249 7.99 3.59 -1.20
CA SER A 249 9.08 3.05 -0.36
C SER A 249 10.30 3.99 -0.35
N ASN A 250 11.46 3.50 0.13
CA ASN A 250 12.76 4.19 0.04
C ASN A 250 13.64 3.68 -1.12
N PHE A 251 13.04 3.10 -2.15
CA PHE A 251 13.76 2.70 -3.36
C PHE A 251 12.93 3.01 -4.60
N VAL A 252 13.57 3.08 -5.75
CA VAL A 252 12.93 3.22 -7.05
C VAL A 252 13.28 2.02 -7.93
N LEU A 253 12.29 1.52 -8.67
CA LEU A 253 12.47 0.53 -9.71
C LEU A 253 12.42 1.25 -11.07
N PHE A 254 13.35 0.96 -11.96
CA PHE A 254 13.38 1.54 -13.29
C PHE A 254 13.94 0.52 -14.30
N GLU A 255 13.57 0.69 -15.56
CA GLU A 255 13.95 -0.19 -16.67
C GLU A 255 14.94 0.54 -17.58
N CYS A 256 16.01 -0.14 -17.98
CA CYS A 256 17.00 0.37 -18.93
C CYS A 256 17.55 -0.77 -19.80
N ALA A 257 17.91 -0.48 -21.04
CA ALA A 257 18.51 -1.48 -21.92
C ALA A 257 19.80 -2.05 -21.32
N ASN A 258 20.05 -3.36 -21.51
CA ASN A 258 21.24 -4.06 -21.05
C ASN A 258 21.49 -3.93 -19.53
N ALA A 259 20.41 -3.92 -18.74
CA ALA A 259 20.46 -3.62 -17.30
C ALA A 259 21.47 -4.46 -16.52
N TYR A 260 21.65 -5.75 -16.86
CA TYR A 260 22.62 -6.62 -16.21
C TYR A 260 24.07 -6.13 -16.39
N GLN A 261 24.41 -5.69 -17.60
CA GLN A 261 25.75 -5.18 -17.94
C GLN A 261 25.99 -3.82 -17.26
N VAL A 262 24.99 -2.94 -17.29
CA VAL A 262 25.01 -1.65 -16.59
C VAL A 262 25.23 -1.88 -15.09
N TYR A 263 24.42 -2.74 -14.46
CA TYR A 263 24.58 -3.10 -13.05
C TYR A 263 25.99 -3.59 -12.71
N ARG A 264 26.53 -4.51 -13.52
CA ARG A 264 27.87 -5.06 -13.31
C ARG A 264 28.96 -3.99 -13.38
N LYS A 265 28.95 -3.17 -14.43
CA LYS A 265 29.92 -2.08 -14.59
C LYS A 265 29.80 -1.02 -13.49
N MET A 266 28.59 -0.67 -13.06
CA MET A 266 28.39 0.22 -11.92
C MET A 266 29.02 -0.37 -10.64
N ALA A 267 28.80 -1.66 -10.39
CA ALA A 267 29.36 -2.36 -9.23
C ALA A 267 30.89 -2.42 -9.27
N GLU A 268 31.47 -2.69 -10.43
CA GLU A 268 32.93 -2.66 -10.68
C GLU A 268 33.52 -1.27 -10.42
N ASN A 269 32.74 -0.20 -10.61
CA ASN A 269 33.10 1.19 -10.31
C ASN A 269 32.64 1.67 -8.91
N GLY A 270 32.29 0.73 -8.02
CA GLY A 270 32.01 1.00 -6.62
C GLY A 270 30.65 1.66 -6.33
N VAL A 271 29.67 1.53 -7.23
CA VAL A 271 28.27 1.90 -7.01
C VAL A 271 27.39 0.66 -7.17
N VAL A 272 26.87 0.13 -6.07
CA VAL A 272 26.11 -1.13 -6.07
C VAL A 272 24.62 -0.86 -5.89
N ILE A 273 23.87 -1.01 -6.98
CA ILE A 273 22.40 -1.11 -6.98
C ILE A 273 21.96 -2.55 -7.18
N ARG A 274 20.65 -2.83 -7.23
CA ARG A 274 20.13 -4.20 -7.33
C ARG A 274 19.60 -4.49 -8.72
N TYR A 275 20.17 -5.50 -9.38
CA TYR A 275 19.58 -6.09 -10.58
C TYR A 275 18.30 -6.88 -10.24
N ARG A 276 17.22 -6.63 -11.00
CA ARG A 276 15.92 -7.31 -10.88
C ARG A 276 15.45 -7.96 -12.18
N GLY A 277 16.23 -7.83 -13.27
CA GLY A 277 15.97 -8.47 -14.56
C GLY A 277 15.85 -9.99 -14.55
N ASN A 278 16.24 -10.66 -13.47
CA ASN A 278 16.04 -12.10 -13.28
C ASN A 278 14.71 -12.47 -12.59
N GLN A 279 13.85 -11.50 -12.30
CA GLN A 279 12.54 -11.72 -11.69
C GLN A 279 11.43 -11.68 -12.74
N HIS A 280 10.37 -12.45 -12.49
CA HIS A 280 9.21 -12.51 -13.38
C HIS A 280 8.62 -11.11 -13.59
N LEU A 281 8.37 -10.75 -14.85
CA LEU A 281 7.85 -9.44 -15.31
C LEU A 281 8.75 -8.23 -15.08
N LEU A 282 9.99 -8.42 -14.60
CA LEU A 282 10.93 -7.32 -14.31
C LEU A 282 12.14 -7.32 -15.25
N ASN A 283 11.97 -7.79 -16.49
CA ASN A 283 13.04 -7.81 -17.49
C ASN A 283 13.72 -6.44 -17.57
N ASP A 284 15.05 -6.44 -17.61
CA ASP A 284 15.85 -5.23 -17.71
C ASP A 284 15.59 -4.16 -16.62
N CYS A 285 15.08 -4.57 -15.46
CA CYS A 285 14.88 -3.66 -14.34
C CYS A 285 16.06 -3.62 -13.36
N LEU A 286 16.35 -2.41 -12.90
CA LEU A 286 17.24 -2.09 -11.81
C LEU A 286 16.46 -1.45 -10.67
N ARG A 287 16.90 -1.71 -9.44
CA ARG A 287 16.34 -1.10 -8.23
C ARG A 287 17.42 -0.37 -7.46
N ALA A 288 17.25 0.94 -7.31
CA ALA A 288 18.12 1.80 -6.53
C ALA A 288 17.47 2.15 -5.19
N THR A 289 18.19 1.94 -4.09
CA THR A 289 17.80 2.48 -2.78
C THR A 289 18.11 3.98 -2.75
N ILE A 290 17.24 4.78 -2.16
CA ILE A 290 17.46 6.21 -1.96
C ILE A 290 18.37 6.39 -0.74
N GLY A 291 19.53 6.98 -0.97
CA GLY A 291 20.55 7.30 0.04
C GLY A 291 20.60 8.78 0.36
N SER A 292 21.77 9.25 0.79
CA SER A 292 22.04 10.69 0.96
C SER A 292 22.04 11.43 -0.39
N PRO A 293 21.90 12.76 -0.40
CA PRO A 293 22.00 13.56 -1.63
C PRO A 293 23.28 13.27 -2.43
N GLU A 294 24.41 13.11 -1.75
CA GLU A 294 25.72 12.81 -2.35
C GLU A 294 25.77 11.39 -2.93
N GLU A 295 25.22 10.40 -2.21
CA GLU A 295 25.11 9.03 -2.68
C GLU A 295 24.21 8.93 -3.92
N ASN A 296 23.07 9.63 -3.90
CA ASN A 296 22.12 9.68 -5.01
C ASN A 296 22.73 10.33 -6.24
N HIS A 297 23.41 11.47 -6.06
CA HIS A 297 24.12 12.16 -7.15
C HIS A 297 25.21 11.27 -7.75
N ARG A 298 26.05 10.65 -6.91
CA ARG A 298 27.09 9.70 -7.36
C ARG A 298 26.48 8.53 -8.14
N MET A 299 25.35 8.00 -7.68
CA MET A 299 24.65 6.90 -8.35
C MET A 299 24.13 7.30 -9.73
N LEU A 300 23.46 8.45 -9.85
CA LEU A 300 22.92 8.97 -11.11
C LEU A 300 24.02 9.26 -12.14
N THR A 301 25.11 9.92 -11.71
CA THR A 301 26.25 10.22 -12.57
C THR A 301 26.92 8.94 -13.07
N MET A 302 27.13 7.95 -12.20
CA MET A 302 27.69 6.66 -12.58
C MET A 302 26.77 5.90 -13.55
N PHE A 303 25.47 5.89 -13.27
CA PHE A 303 24.48 5.25 -14.15
C PHE A 303 24.50 5.86 -15.56
N ALA A 304 24.51 7.19 -15.68
CA ALA A 304 24.56 7.86 -16.98
C ALA A 304 25.84 7.56 -17.76
N SER A 305 27.00 7.59 -17.10
CA SER A 305 28.30 7.29 -17.73
C SER A 305 28.36 5.84 -18.22
N VAL A 306 28.02 4.88 -17.36
CA VAL A 306 28.07 3.46 -17.69
C VAL A 306 27.05 3.09 -18.76
N SER A 307 25.85 3.67 -18.71
CA SER A 307 24.82 3.38 -19.72
C SER A 307 25.22 3.89 -21.10
N ALA A 308 25.87 5.06 -21.18
CA ALA A 308 26.42 5.58 -22.43
C ALA A 308 27.45 4.61 -23.03
N GLU A 309 28.39 4.10 -22.22
CA GLU A 309 29.38 3.14 -22.68
C GLU A 309 28.78 1.81 -23.14
N VAL A 310 27.80 1.29 -22.39
CA VAL A 310 27.19 -0.02 -22.69
C VAL A 310 26.34 0.03 -23.96
N GLN A 311 25.75 1.18 -24.30
CA GLN A 311 24.94 1.34 -25.51
C GLN A 311 25.77 1.66 -26.77
N GLN A 312 27.02 2.08 -26.60
CA GLN A 312 27.96 2.31 -27.71
C GLN A 312 28.78 1.06 -28.09
N ALA A 313 28.78 0.03 -27.24
CA ALA A 313 29.50 -1.23 -27.41
C ALA A 313 28.61 -2.30 -28.07
#